data_AF-A0A3M1LQV5-F1
#
_entry.id   AF-A0A3M1LQV5-F1
#
_cell.length_a   1.000
_cell.length_b   1.000
_cell.length_c   1.000
_cell.angle_alpha   90.00
_cell.angle_beta   90.00
_cell.angle_gamma   90.00
#
_symmetry.space_group_name_H-M   'P 1'
#
loop_
_entity.id
_entity.type
_entity.pdbx_description
1 polymer ?
#
loop_
_entity_poly.entity_id
_entity_poly.type
_entity_poly.pdbx_seq_one_letter_code
_entity_poly.pdbx_strand_id
1 'polypeptide(L)' 'AGAYAAVMASEYNSRPLVPEVLVRGDHFDVVRRRPSIEEMLDRDIIPDWLR' A
#
# COMPACT_ATOMS: atom_id res chain seq x y z
N ALA A 1 10.58 12.01 -6.35
CA ALA A 1 10.84 11.44 -5.00
C ALA A 1 11.27 9.97 -5.14
N GLY A 2 12.55 9.70 -5.44
CA GLY A 2 13.03 8.34 -5.78
C GLY A 2 13.75 7.58 -4.66
N ALA A 3 14.18 8.28 -3.60
CA ALA A 3 14.85 7.69 -2.45
C ALA A 3 14.11 8.08 -1.17
N TYR A 4 14.03 7.13 -0.22
CA TYR A 4 13.47 7.30 1.13
C TYR A 4 11.96 7.65 1.24
N ALA A 5 11.28 8.06 0.17
CA ALA A 5 9.87 8.43 0.25
C ALA A 5 8.94 7.22 0.40
N ALA A 6 8.81 6.39 -0.63
CA ALA A 6 7.88 5.25 -0.63
C ALA A 6 8.20 4.20 0.44
N VAL A 7 9.47 4.08 0.82
CA VAL A 7 9.96 3.18 1.88
C VAL A 7 9.64 3.67 3.29
N MET A 8 9.37 4.98 3.47
CA MET A 8 8.90 5.54 4.74
C MET A 8 7.40 5.88 4.72
N ALA A 9 6.68 5.53 3.65
CA ALA A 9 5.24 5.72 3.58
C ALA A 9 4.52 4.77 4.56
N SER A 10 3.44 5.27 5.17
CA SER A 10 2.64 4.51 6.14
C SER A 10 1.16 4.57 5.79
N GLU A 11 0.38 3.69 6.42
CA GLU A 11 -1.07 3.65 6.32
C GLU A 11 -1.76 4.59 7.32
N TYR A 12 -1.06 5.64 7.76
CA TYR A 12 -1.58 6.62 8.72
C TYR A 12 -2.89 7.26 8.23
N ASN A 13 -3.83 7.45 9.16
CA ASN A 13 -5.21 7.86 8.89
C ASN A 13 -5.98 6.88 7.99
N SER A 14 -5.67 5.59 8.08
CA SER A 14 -6.29 4.52 7.29
C SER A 14 -6.21 4.78 5.78
N ARG A 15 -5.14 5.46 5.34
CA ARG A 15 -4.90 5.77 3.93
C ARG A 15 -4.09 4.63 3.32
N PRO A 16 -4.56 3.97 2.25
CA PRO A 16 -3.77 2.95 1.58
C PRO A 16 -2.45 3.50 1.06
N LEU A 17 -1.43 2.65 1.06
CA LEU A 17 -0.14 2.98 0.45
C LEU A 17 -0.32 3.44 -1.01
N VAL A 18 0.42 4.47 -1.40
CA VAL A 18 0.42 4.96 -2.79
C VAL A 18 1.05 3.92 -3.71
N PRO A 19 0.50 3.73 -4.93
CA PRO A 19 1.08 2.81 -5.90
C PRO A 19 2.41 3.36 -6.43
N GLU A 20 3.27 2.47 -6.91
CA GLU A 20 4.53 2.81 -7.59
C GLU A 20 4.49 2.30 -9.02
N VAL A 21 4.93 3.14 -9.95
CA VAL A 21 4.96 2.86 -11.38
C VAL A 21 6.39 2.92 -11.88
N LEU A 22 6.80 1.91 -12.63
CA LEU A 22 8.06 1.92 -13.36
C LEU A 22 7.79 2.27 -14.82
N VAL A 23 8.53 3.24 -15.35
CA VAL A 23 8.43 3.68 -16.75
C VAL A 23 9.75 3.39 -17.46
N ARG A 24 9.68 2.84 -18.67
CA ARG A 24 10.82 2.63 -19.56
C ARG A 24 10.44 2.99 -21.00
N GLY A 25 10.93 4.12 -21.49
CA GLY A 25 10.53 4.64 -22.80
C GLY A 25 9.04 5.00 -22.81
N ASP A 26 8.30 4.41 -23.75
CA ASP A 26 6.85 4.52 -23.89
C ASP A 26 6.06 3.45 -23.12
N HIS A 27 6.76 2.52 -22.45
CA HIS A 27 6.14 1.48 -21.62
C HIS A 27 6.08 1.91 -20.16
N PHE A 28 5.02 1.51 -19.46
CA PHE A 28 4.92 1.62 -18.01
C PHE A 28 4.20 0.42 -17.41
N ASP A 29 4.50 0.12 -16.15
CA ASP A 29 3.78 -0.89 -15.38
C ASP A 29 3.71 -0.50 -13.89
N VAL A 30 2.66 -0.97 -13.21
CA VAL A 30 2.46 -0.77 -11.77
C VAL A 30 3.27 -1.83 -11.02
N VAL A 31 4.46 -1.45 -10.54
CA VAL A 31 5.37 -2.37 -9.83
C VAL A 31 5.04 -2.55 -8.36
N ARG A 32 4.27 -1.61 -7.78
CA ARG A 32 3.65 -1.78 -6.46
C ARG A 32 2.22 -1.29 -6.53
N ARG A 33 1.26 -2.21 -6.44
CA ARG A 33 -0.16 -1.86 -6.44
C ARG A 33 -0.57 -1.15 -5.15
N ARG A 34 -1.60 -0.33 -5.23
CA ARG A 34 -2.31 0.18 -4.05
C ARG A 34 -3.13 -0.97 -3.45
N PRO A 35 -3.01 -1.27 -2.15
CA PRO A 35 -3.90 -2.22 -1.49
C PRO A 35 -5.31 -1.64 -1.37
N SER A 36 -6.33 -2.50 -1.33
CA SER A 36 -7.69 -2.09 -1.00
C SER A 36 -7.84 -1.88 0.52
N ILE A 37 -8.95 -1.26 0.94
CA ILE A 37 -9.24 -1.09 2.37
C ILE A 37 -9.53 -2.45 3.02
N GLU A 38 -10.22 -3.33 2.31
CA GLU A 38 -10.52 -4.70 2.77
C GLU A 38 -9.22 -5.47 3.02
N GLU A 39 -8.26 -5.42 2.09
CA GLU A 39 -6.95 -6.07 2.27
C GLU A 39 -6.12 -5.48 3.42
N MET A 40 -6.39 -4.23 3.83
CA MET A 40 -5.77 -3.66 5.03
C MET A 40 -6.43 -4.22 6.30
N LEU A 41 -7.76 -4.25 6.35
CA LEU A 41 -8.54 -4.75 7.48
C LEU A 41 -8.35 -6.26 7.69
N ASP A 42 -8.24 -7.03 6.62
CA ASP A 42 -8.05 -8.49 6.67
C ASP A 42 -6.70 -8.91 7.28
N ARG A 43 -5.76 -7.96 7.44
CA ARG A 43 -4.49 -8.20 8.16
C ARG A 43 -4.65 -8.13 9.68
N ASP A 44 -5.70 -7.45 10.15
CA ASP A 44 -6.00 -7.34 11.57
C ASP A 44 -6.69 -8.60 12.05
N ILE A 45 -6.35 -9.05 13.26
CA ILE A 45 -6.95 -10.23 13.89
C ILE A 45 -7.86 -9.74 15.01
N ILE A 46 -9.16 -9.95 14.86
CA ILE A 46 -10.12 -9.74 15.96
C ILE A 46 -10.00 -10.95 16.90
N PRO A 47 -9.56 -10.78 18.16
CA PRO A 47 -9.44 -11.90 19.08
C PRO A 47 -10.82 -12.42 19.49
N ASP A 48 -10.93 -13.73 19.73
CA ASP A 48 -12.22 -14.39 19.96
C ASP A 48 -13.02 -13.85 21.16
N TRP A 49 -12.34 -13.28 22.16
CA TRP A 49 -13.00 -12.69 23.33
C TRP A 49 -13.66 -11.33 23.06
N LEU A 50 -13.40 -10.70 21.90
CA LEU A 50 -14.00 -9.44 21.47
C LEU A 50 -15.15 -9.64 20.46
N ARG A 51 -15.36 -10.89 20.03
CA ARG A 51 -16.36 -11.23 19.01
C ARG A 51 -17.79 -11.15 19.51
#